data_AF-A0A3G2BAH3-F1
#
_entry.id   AF-A0A3G2BAH3-F1
#
_cell.length_a   1.000
_cell.length_b   1.000
_cell.length_c   1.000
_cell.angle_alpha   90.00
_cell.angle_beta   90.00
_cell.angle_gamma   90.00
#
_symmetry.space_group_name_H-M   'P 1'
#
loop_
_entity.id
_entity.type
_entity.pdbx_description
1 polymer ?
#
loop_
_entity_poly.entity_id
_entity_poly.type
_entity_poly.pdbx_seq_one_letter_code
_entity_poly.pdbx_strand_id
1 'polypeptide(L)' 'MNFSKILFAIFACFMAFAAVSAAPEPRWNPFKKLERVGQNIRDGIVKAQPAIQVVGEAATIYRGGK' A
#
# COMPACT_ATOMS: atom_id res chain seq x y z
N MET A 1 37.35 25.74 11.46
CA MET A 1 36.63 24.69 10.69
C MET A 1 36.18 25.30 9.37
N ASN A 2 36.54 24.71 8.24
CA ASN A 2 36.20 25.29 6.94
C ASN A 2 34.69 25.10 6.68
N PHE A 3 33.95 26.20 6.70
CA PHE A 3 32.49 26.24 6.53
C PHE A 3 32.02 25.45 5.30
N SER A 4 32.74 25.57 4.18
CA SER A 4 32.44 24.82 2.95
C SER A 4 32.49 23.31 3.15
N LYS A 5 33.44 22.77 3.92
CA LYS A 5 33.55 21.32 4.16
C LYS A 5 32.35 20.79 4.94
N ILE A 6 31.84 21.58 5.89
CA ILE A 6 30.66 21.23 6.68
C ILE A 6 29.40 21.31 5.82
N LEU A 7 29.26 22.36 5.02
CA LEU A 7 28.12 22.54 4.13
C LEU A 7 28.04 21.43 3.08
N PHE A 8 29.17 21.06 2.47
CA PHE A 8 29.23 19.93 1.55
C PHE A 8 28.92 18.60 2.22
N ALA A 9 29.35 18.37 3.46
CA ALA A 9 29.02 17.15 4.20
C ALA A 9 27.51 17.04 4.49
N ILE A 10 26.87 18.14 4.91
CA ILE A 10 25.42 18.18 5.17
C ILE A 10 24.65 17.98 3.86
N PHE A 11 25.07 18.66 2.79
CA PHE A 11 24.43 18.54 1.47
C PHE A 11 24.54 17.11 0.92
N ALA A 12 25.70 16.46 1.06
CA ALA A 12 25.89 15.07 0.64
C ALA A 12 25.00 14.10 1.43
N CYS A 13 24.88 14.29 2.76
CA CYS A 13 23.93 13.51 3.57
C CYS A 13 22.49 13.71 3.10
N PHE A 14 22.08 14.96 2.84
CA PHE A 14 20.71 15.26 2.42
C PHE A 14 20.38 14.63 1.06
N MET A 15 21.31 14.71 0.10
CA MET A 15 21.20 14.06 -1.21
C MET A 15 21.11 12.53 -1.10
N ALA A 16 21.90 11.92 -0.20
CA ALA A 16 21.85 10.47 0.03
C ALA A 16 20.49 10.03 0.58
N PHE A 17 19.93 10.76 1.55
CA PHE A 17 18.60 10.46 2.09
C PHE A 17 17.49 10.66 1.04
N ALA A 18 17.57 11.70 0.22
CA ALA A 18 16.60 11.95 -0.85
C ALA A 18 16.62 10.85 -1.94
N ALA A 19 17.79 10.34 -2.28
CA ALA A 19 17.92 9.24 -3.25
C ALA A 19 17.32 7.92 -2.71
N VAL A 20 17.46 7.65 -1.41
CA VAL A 20 16.92 6.43 -0.77
C VAL A 20 15.41 6.51 -0.55
N SER A 21 14.85 7.69 -0.26
CA SER A 21 13.40 7.87 -0.09
C SER A 21 12.63 7.82 -1.41
N ALA A 22 13.25 8.25 -2.51
CA ALA A 22 12.67 8.20 -3.86
C ALA A 22 12.94 6.87 -4.60
N ALA A 23 13.55 5.88 -3.94
CA ALA A 23 13.83 4.59 -4.57
C ALA A 23 12.51 3.97 -5.11
N PRO A 24 12.50 3.36 -6.31
CA PRO A 24 11.28 2.83 -6.92
C PRO A 24 10.59 1.72 -6.09
N GLU A 25 11.35 1.00 -5.27
CA GLU A 25 10.86 -0.06 -4.38
C GLU A 25 11.51 0.02 -2.99
N PRO A 26 11.15 1.01 -2.16
CA PRO A 26 11.62 1.01 -0.80
C PRO A 26 10.85 -0.10 -0.08
N ARG A 27 11.54 -1.18 0.31
CA ARG A 27 10.98 -2.27 1.15
C ARG A 27 10.29 -1.78 2.43
N TRP A 28 10.58 -0.53 2.82
CA TRP A 28 10.09 0.15 4.00
C TRP A 28 8.98 1.18 3.72
N ASN A 29 8.58 1.39 2.45
CA ASN A 29 7.56 2.40 2.12
C ASN A 29 6.17 1.96 2.64
N PRO A 30 5.58 2.67 3.62
CA PRO A 30 4.30 2.30 4.19
C PRO A 30 3.16 2.37 3.17
N PHE A 31 3.23 3.28 2.19
CA PHE A 31 2.20 3.42 1.15
C PHE A 31 2.12 2.19 0.25
N LYS A 32 3.28 1.64 -0.16
CA LYS A 32 3.32 0.41 -0.98
C LYS A 32 2.83 -0.82 -0.21
N LYS A 33 3.06 -0.87 1.10
CA LYS A 33 2.51 -1.93 1.95
C LYS A 33 0.98 -1.84 2.04
N LEU A 34 0.44 -0.64 2.20
CA LEU A 34 -1.00 -0.41 2.20
C LEU A 34 -1.64 -0.78 0.85
N GLU A 35 -1.00 -0.38 -0.26
CA GLU A 35 -1.42 -0.76 -1.62
C GLU A 35 -1.50 -2.28 -1.77
N ARG A 36 -0.47 -3.01 -1.32
CA ARG A 36 -0.44 -4.48 -1.38
C ARG A 36 -1.51 -5.14 -0.53
N VAL A 37 -1.79 -4.59 0.66
CA VAL A 37 -2.90 -5.08 1.52
C VAL A 37 -4.25 -4.86 0.82
N GLY A 38 -4.47 -3.69 0.23
CA GLY A 38 -5.69 -3.40 -0.54
C GLY A 38 -5.88 -4.33 -1.73
N GLN A 39 -4.81 -4.61 -2.48
CA GLN A 39 -4.82 -5.58 -3.58
C GLN A 39 -5.19 -6.98 -3.10
N ASN A 40 -4.59 -7.45 -2.00
CA ASN A 40 -4.91 -8.77 -1.43
C ASN A 40 -6.38 -8.88 -1.00
N ILE A 41 -6.94 -7.83 -0.40
CA ILE A 41 -8.36 -7.80 0.00
C ILE A 41 -9.25 -7.86 -1.23
N ARG A 42 -8.98 -7.02 -2.25
CA ARG A 42 -9.73 -7.01 -3.51
C ARG A 42 -9.68 -8.37 -4.19
N ASP A 43 -8.50 -8.95 -4.33
CA ASP A 43 -8.32 -10.23 -5.01
C ASP A 43 -8.98 -11.36 -4.20
N GLY A 44 -8.98 -11.27 -2.87
CA GLY A 44 -9.76 -12.14 -1.98
C GLY A 44 -11.27 -12.05 -2.22
N ILE A 45 -11.81 -10.83 -2.35
CA ILE A 45 -13.24 -10.61 -2.67
C ILE A 45 -13.56 -11.13 -4.07
N VAL A 46 -12.71 -10.88 -5.08
CA VAL A 46 -12.91 -11.38 -6.44
C VAL A 46 -12.86 -12.90 -6.49
N LYS A 47 -11.98 -13.53 -5.71
CA LYS A 47 -11.94 -14.99 -5.58
C LYS A 47 -13.19 -15.55 -4.89
N ALA A 48 -13.73 -14.84 -3.91
CA ALA A 48 -14.92 -15.23 -3.17
C ALA A 48 -16.25 -14.76 -3.81
N GLN A 49 -16.21 -14.01 -4.91
CA GLN A 49 -17.39 -13.44 -5.59
C GLN A 49 -18.51 -14.45 -5.81
N PRO A 50 -18.27 -15.68 -6.32
CA PRO A 50 -19.35 -16.65 -6.54
C PRO A 50 -20.07 -17.01 -5.25
N ALA A 51 -19.33 -17.17 -4.14
CA ALA A 51 -19.93 -17.48 -2.85
C ALA A 51 -20.71 -16.28 -2.28
N ILE A 52 -20.20 -15.05 -2.46
CA ILE A 52 -20.88 -13.82 -2.04
C ILE A 52 -22.20 -13.63 -2.82
N GLN A 53 -22.22 -13.95 -4.11
CA GLN A 53 -23.43 -13.89 -4.94
C GLN A 53 -24.50 -14.87 -4.44
N VAL A 54 -24.12 -16.14 -4.24
CA VAL A 54 -25.06 -17.17 -3.74
C VAL A 54 -25.61 -16.82 -2.35
N VAL A 55 -24.76 -16.34 -1.43
CA VAL A 55 -25.21 -15.90 -0.10
C VAL A 55 -26.10 -14.66 -0.19
N GLY A 56 -25.80 -13.72 -1.08
CA GLY A 56 -26.62 -12.52 -1.32
C GLY A 56 -28.01 -12.87 -1.87
N GLU A 57 -28.06 -13.76 -2.85
CA GLU A 57 -29.32 -14.28 -3.41
C GLU A 57 -30.14 -15.02 -2.34
N ALA A 58 -29.51 -15.94 -1.61
CA ALA A 58 -30.17 -16.67 -0.52
C ALA A 58 -30.68 -15.74 0.59
N ALA A 59 -29.90 -14.73 0.98
CA ALA A 59 -30.31 -13.73 1.97
C ALA A 59 -31.47 -12.85 1.46
N THR A 60 -31.50 -12.54 0.18
CA THR A 60 -32.58 -11.78 -0.47
C THR A 60 -33.86 -12.59 -0.50
N ILE A 61 -33.78 -13.88 -0.88
CA ILE A 61 -34.92 -14.80 -0.84
C ILE A 61 -35.44 -14.97 0.59
N TYR A 62 -34.55 -15.14 1.57
CA TYR A 62 -34.93 -15.27 2.98
C TYR A 62 -35.62 -14.01 3.53
N ARG A 63 -35.17 -12.81 3.12
CA ARG A 63 -35.76 -11.54 3.55
C ARG A 63 -37.04 -11.17 2.78
N GLY A 64 -37.13 -11.51 1.50
CA GLY A 64 -38.30 -11.25 0.64
C GLY A 64 -39.40 -12.30 0.73
N GLY A 65 -39.14 -13.44 1.37
CA GLY A 65 -40.13 -14.50 1.64
C GLY A 65 -40.90 -14.33 2.96
N LYS A 66 -40.91 -13.14 3.56
CA LYS A 66 -41.81 -12.76 4.66
C LYS A 66 -42.92 -11.86 4.16
#